data_AF-A0A2V5R1B3-F1
#
_entry.id   AF-A0A2V5R1B3-F1
#
_cell.length_a   1.000
_cell.length_b   1.000
_cell.length_c   1.000
_cell.angle_alpha   90.00
_cell.angle_beta   90.00
_cell.angle_gamma   90.00
#
_symmetry.space_group_name_H-M   'P 1'
#
loop_
_entity.id
_entity.type
_entity.pdbx_description
1 polymer ?
#
loop_
_entity_poly.entity_id
_entity_poly.type
_entity_poly.pdbx_seq_one_letter_code
_entity_poly.pdbx_strand_id
1 'polypeptide(L)'
;MQTYNDIFKLTKPLLQLARQNPAYHQLTGHLIRSSVYPLPWILGDFPNVGYYEHGNLPQNLDADFLLVQEDKIKEVESKLRNTYYTEPLTIRNYQDPSKLYLSAKVFKKFFPNRSPDFVGKGSG
;
A
#
# COMPACT_ATOMS: atom_id res chain seq x y z
N MET A 1 7.53 20.19 -11.86
CA MET A 1 7.68 19.04 -10.93
C MET A 1 6.35 18.31 -10.87
N GLN A 2 6.30 17.04 -11.32
CA GLN A 2 5.05 16.27 -11.47
C GLN A 2 5.26 14.87 -10.88
N THR A 3 5.55 14.85 -9.59
CA THR A 3 6.13 13.68 -8.93
C THR A 3 5.43 13.34 -7.62
N TYR A 4 4.78 14.34 -7.00
CA TYR A 4 3.91 14.17 -5.84
C TYR A 4 2.47 13.75 -6.17
N ASN A 5 2.08 13.65 -7.44
CA ASN A 5 0.68 13.41 -7.76
C ASN A 5 0.24 11.96 -7.48
N ASP A 6 1.13 10.99 -7.69
CA ASP A 6 0.78 9.58 -7.60
C ASP A 6 0.68 9.09 -6.15
N ILE A 7 1.41 9.70 -5.21
CA ILE A 7 1.28 9.35 -3.79
C ILE A 7 -0.13 9.66 -3.24
N PHE A 8 -0.86 10.57 -3.89
CA PHE A 8 -2.26 10.86 -3.54
C PHE A 8 -3.19 9.65 -3.75
N LYS A 9 -2.83 8.68 -4.60
CA LYS A 9 -3.59 7.43 -4.74
C LYS A 9 -3.62 6.64 -3.44
N LEU A 10 -2.57 6.74 -2.61
CA LEU A 10 -2.51 6.18 -1.26
C LEU A 10 -3.00 7.16 -0.21
N THR A 11 -2.48 8.38 -0.19
CA THR A 11 -2.69 9.29 0.95
C THR A 11 -4.09 9.89 1.00
N LYS A 12 -4.74 10.17 -0.13
CA LYS A 12 -6.12 10.70 -0.12
C LYS A 12 -7.11 9.74 0.53
N PRO A 13 -7.23 8.47 0.10
CA PRO A 13 -8.19 7.56 0.73
C PRO A 13 -7.82 7.26 2.19
N LEU A 14 -6.52 7.16 2.50
CA LEU A 14 -6.04 6.91 3.86
C LEU A 14 -6.37 8.07 4.81
N LEU A 15 -6.06 9.31 4.42
CA LEU A 15 -6.38 10.50 5.21
C LEU A 15 -7.90 10.73 5.32
N GLN A 16 -8.67 10.41 4.27
CA GLN A 16 -10.12 10.50 4.33
C GLN A 16 -10.72 9.47 5.31
N LEU A 17 -10.15 8.27 5.41
CA LEU A 17 -10.51 7.30 6.45
C LEU A 17 -10.19 7.86 7.84
N ALA A 18 -8.95 8.29 8.06
CA ALA A 18 -8.49 8.85 9.35
C ALA A 18 -9.36 10.02 9.83
N ARG A 19 -9.74 10.94 8.93
CA ARG A 19 -10.64 12.07 9.23
C ARG A 19 -12.05 11.64 9.63
N GLN A 20 -12.55 10.51 9.12
CA GLN A 20 -13.89 10.02 9.44
C GLN A 20 -13.92 9.26 10.77
N ASN A 21 -12.87 8.52 11.09
CA ASN A 21 -12.75 7.84 12.37
C ASN A 21 -11.26 7.74 12.76
N PRO A 22 -10.86 8.27 13.93
CA PRO A 22 -9.46 8.25 14.37
C PRO A 22 -8.90 6.83 14.54
N ALA A 23 -9.75 5.80 14.70
CA ALA A 23 -9.31 4.41 14.71
C ALA A 23 -8.57 3.99 13.42
N TYR A 24 -8.83 4.66 12.29
CA TYR A 24 -8.13 4.37 11.03
C TYR A 24 -6.67 4.85 11.01
N HIS A 25 -6.20 5.62 12.00
CA HIS A 25 -4.75 5.83 12.18
C HIS A 25 -4.03 4.51 12.51
N GLN A 26 -4.74 3.53 13.09
CA GLN A 26 -4.17 2.23 13.45
C GLN A 26 -4.11 1.23 12.27
N LEU A 27 -4.48 1.66 11.05
CA LEU A 27 -4.35 0.80 9.86
C LEU A 27 -2.90 0.36 9.66
N THR A 28 -2.73 -0.91 9.29
CA THR A 28 -1.42 -1.50 9.07
C THR A 28 -0.98 -1.26 7.63
N GLY A 29 0.24 -0.75 7.45
CA GLY A 29 0.82 -0.46 6.14
C GLY A 29 2.17 -1.15 5.94
N HIS A 30 2.44 -1.67 4.75
CA HIS A 30 3.74 -2.29 4.43
C HIS A 30 4.36 -1.72 3.15
N LEU A 31 5.48 -1.03 3.29
CA LEU A 31 6.20 -0.37 2.20
C LEU A 31 7.46 -1.16 1.87
N ILE A 32 7.38 -1.94 0.80
CA ILE A 32 8.37 -2.92 0.39
C ILE A 32 9.07 -2.37 -0.85
N ARG A 33 10.10 -1.55 -0.63
CA ARG A 33 10.83 -0.84 -1.70
C ARG A 33 12.31 -0.74 -1.36
N SER A 34 13.14 -0.49 -2.37
CA SER A 34 14.58 -0.30 -2.19
C SER A 34 14.93 1.09 -1.65
N SER A 35 14.02 2.06 -1.82
CA SER A 35 14.07 3.36 -1.16
C SER A 35 12.67 3.75 -0.68
N VAL A 36 12.55 4.02 0.61
CA VAL A 36 11.26 4.42 1.23
C VAL A 36 11.13 5.92 1.42
N TYR A 37 12.19 6.71 1.29
CA TYR A 37 12.11 8.16 1.40
C TYR A 37 11.37 8.79 0.20
N PRO A 38 10.41 9.73 0.39
CA PRO A 38 10.03 10.44 1.62
C PRO A 38 8.79 9.88 2.35
N LEU A 39 8.42 8.61 2.15
CA LEU A 39 7.19 8.02 2.71
C LEU A 39 7.06 8.12 4.24
N PRO A 40 8.13 7.95 5.05
CA PRO A 40 8.03 8.14 6.50
C PRO A 40 7.53 9.51 6.94
N TRP A 41 7.87 10.57 6.19
CA TRP A 41 7.37 11.92 6.50
C TRP A 41 5.91 12.10 6.11
N ILE A 42 5.48 11.45 5.03
CA ILE A 42 4.11 11.54 4.52
C ILE A 42 3.14 10.74 5.39
N LEU A 43 3.60 9.61 5.93
CA LEU A 43 2.79 8.67 6.72
C LEU A 43 3.09 8.75 8.22
N GLY A 44 3.69 9.84 8.69
CA GLY A 44 4.09 10.02 10.09
C GLY A 44 2.93 9.89 11.10
N ASP A 45 1.70 10.15 10.67
CA ASP A 45 0.49 10.02 11.50
C ASP A 45 -0.04 8.57 11.60
N PHE A 46 0.61 7.59 10.96
CA PHE A 46 0.20 6.19 10.94
C PHE A 46 1.24 5.32 11.67
N PRO A 47 1.02 4.99 12.95
CA PRO A 47 2.01 4.29 13.76
C PRO A 47 2.31 2.86 13.30
N ASN A 48 1.38 2.20 12.60
CA ASN A 48 1.49 0.79 12.21
C ASN A 48 1.99 0.62 10.76
N VAL A 49 2.88 1.51 10.31
CA VAL A 49 3.50 1.43 8.97
C VAL A 49 4.91 0.88 9.06
N GLY A 50 5.11 -0.29 8.47
CA GLY A 50 6.41 -0.93 8.29
C GLY A 50 7.10 -0.47 7.01
N TYR A 51 8.38 -0.12 7.13
CA TYR A 51 9.25 0.29 6.02
C TYR A 51 10.33 -0.78 5.83
N TYR A 52 10.32 -1.44 4.67
CA TYR A 52 11.09 -2.65 4.42
C TYR A 52 12.08 -2.43 3.27
N GLU A 53 13.25 -1.92 3.63
CA GLU A 53 14.39 -1.76 2.74
C GLU A 53 15.23 -3.05 2.70
N HIS A 54 15.94 -3.28 1.59
CA HIS A 54 16.91 -4.38 1.43
C HIS A 54 16.39 -5.82 1.63
N GLY A 55 15.08 -6.05 1.52
CA GLY A 55 14.52 -7.42 1.49
C GLY A 55 14.08 -7.99 2.83
N ASN A 56 14.10 -7.19 3.90
CA ASN A 56 13.52 -7.57 5.19
C ASN A 56 11.99 -7.54 5.08
N LEU A 57 11.33 -8.64 4.71
CA LEU A 57 9.87 -8.70 4.66
C LEU A 57 9.28 -9.03 6.04
N PRO A 58 8.09 -8.50 6.38
CA PRO A 58 7.39 -8.92 7.59
C PRO A 58 6.95 -10.38 7.51
N GLN A 59 6.81 -11.02 8.68
CA GLN A 59 6.32 -12.40 8.77
C GLN A 59 4.89 -12.53 8.21
N ASN A 60 4.04 -11.53 8.46
CA ASN A 60 2.75 -11.40 7.84
C ASN A 60 2.80 -10.25 6.82
N LEU A 61 2.60 -10.57 5.53
CA LEU A 61 2.56 -9.57 4.46
C LEU A 61 1.18 -8.95 4.29
N ASP A 62 0.13 -9.61 4.76
CA ASP A 62 -1.21 -9.07 4.64
C ASP A 62 -1.37 -7.84 5.53
N ALA A 63 -1.59 -6.69 4.90
CA ALA A 63 -1.82 -5.39 5.53
C ALA A 63 -3.06 -4.69 4.96
N ASP A 64 -3.46 -3.57 5.56
CA ASP A 64 -4.57 -2.76 5.04
C ASP A 64 -4.17 -2.02 3.76
N PHE A 65 -2.90 -1.64 3.65
CA PHE A 65 -2.31 -1.13 2.41
C PHE A 65 -0.86 -1.59 2.25
N LEU A 66 -0.44 -1.81 1.01
CA LEU A 66 0.94 -2.10 0.67
C LEU A 66 1.43 -1.25 -0.49
N LEU A 67 2.73 -0.93 -0.48
CA LEU A 67 3.41 -0.34 -1.62
C LEU A 67 4.63 -1.18 -1.97
N VAL A 68 4.58 -1.87 -3.10
CA VAL A 68 5.56 -2.90 -3.45
C VAL A 68 6.29 -2.52 -4.73
N GLN A 69 7.62 -2.49 -4.69
CA GLN A 69 8.46 -2.26 -5.87
C GLN A 69 8.27 -3.37 -6.91
N GLU A 70 8.32 -2.99 -8.19
CA GLU A 70 8.05 -3.89 -9.32
C GLU A 70 8.79 -5.24 -9.27
N ASP A 71 10.08 -5.21 -8.94
CA ASP A 71 10.95 -6.39 -8.80
C ASP A 71 10.53 -7.33 -7.65
N LYS A 72 9.78 -6.83 -6.67
CA LYS A 72 9.32 -7.58 -5.49
C LYS A 72 7.86 -8.04 -5.59
N ILE A 73 7.13 -7.61 -6.63
CA ILE A 73 5.69 -7.94 -6.80
C ILE A 73 5.46 -9.44 -6.78
N LYS A 74 6.22 -10.21 -7.56
CA LYS A 74 6.03 -11.68 -7.66
C LYS A 74 6.21 -12.37 -6.31
N GLU A 75 7.21 -11.95 -5.53
CA GLU A 75 7.44 -12.52 -4.20
C GLU A 75 6.31 -12.17 -3.24
N VAL A 76 5.88 -10.91 -3.20
CA VAL A 76 4.82 -10.46 -2.30
C VAL A 76 3.47 -11.09 -2.66
N GLU A 77 3.08 -11.06 -3.94
CA GLU A 77 1.82 -11.65 -4.41
C GLU A 77 1.73 -13.16 -4.15
N SER A 78 2.87 -13.87 -4.14
CA SER A 78 2.89 -15.30 -3.79
C SER A 78 2.55 -15.59 -2.33
N LYS A 79 2.68 -14.59 -1.45
CA LYS A 79 2.49 -14.69 0.01
C LYS A 79 1.21 -13.99 0.48
N LEU A 80 0.66 -13.06 -0.30
CA LEU A 80 -0.59 -12.37 0.02
C LEU A 80 -1.79 -13.32 -0.01
N ARG A 81 -2.65 -13.21 1.00
CA ARG A 81 -3.87 -14.02 1.13
C ARG A 81 -5.14 -13.18 0.96
N ASN A 82 -5.05 -11.90 1.28
CA ASN A 82 -6.17 -10.98 1.19
C ASN A 82 -6.46 -10.55 -0.25
N THR A 83 -7.57 -9.82 -0.37
CA THR A 83 -8.07 -9.28 -1.62
C THR A 83 -7.81 -7.77 -1.66
N TYR A 84 -7.29 -7.28 -2.77
CA TYR A 84 -6.77 -5.92 -2.90
C TYR A 84 -7.23 -5.25 -4.20
N TYR A 85 -7.57 -3.96 -4.11
CA TYR A 85 -7.54 -3.07 -5.27
C TYR A 85 -6.10 -2.70 -5.56
N THR A 86 -5.71 -2.66 -6.83
CA THR A 86 -4.32 -2.35 -7.20
C THR A 86 -4.22 -1.19 -8.16
N GLU A 87 -3.18 -0.38 -7.96
CA GLU A 87 -2.90 0.81 -8.78
C GLU A 87 -1.39 0.92 -9.02
N PRO A 88 -0.93 1.30 -10.22
CA PRO A 88 0.46 1.71 -10.40
C PRO A 88 0.72 3.02 -9.66
N LEU A 89 1.87 3.13 -8.99
CA LEU A 89 2.24 4.31 -8.22
C LEU A 89 3.72 4.66 -8.37
N THR A 90 4.04 5.75 -9.06
CA THR A 90 5.43 6.18 -9.21
C THR A 90 5.73 7.38 -8.31
N ILE A 91 6.57 7.19 -7.28
CA ILE A 91 6.93 8.27 -6.35
C ILE A 91 7.87 9.28 -7.01
N ARG A 92 8.77 8.83 -7.92
CA ARG A 92 9.73 9.66 -8.67
C ARG A 92 9.95 9.14 -10.08
N ASN A 93 10.09 10.05 -11.07
CA ASN A 93 10.24 9.71 -12.49
C ASN A 93 11.45 8.81 -12.83
N TYR A 94 12.42 8.70 -11.92
CA TYR A 94 13.62 7.85 -12.06
C TYR A 94 13.72 6.74 -11.00
N GLN A 95 12.65 6.53 -10.23
CA GLN A 95 12.58 5.41 -9.30
C GLN A 95 11.74 4.29 -9.91
N ASP A 96 12.07 3.05 -9.53
CA ASP A 96 11.29 1.89 -9.93
C ASP A 96 9.81 2.04 -9.55
N PRO A 97 8.90 1.66 -10.46
CA PRO A 97 7.47 1.82 -10.24
C PRO A 97 6.95 0.99 -9.05
N SER A 98 5.98 1.59 -8.38
CA SER A 98 4.99 1.04 -7.45
C SER A 98 3.95 0.11 -8.02
N LYS A 99 3.64 -1.01 -7.36
CA LYS A 99 2.24 -1.44 -7.28
C LYS A 99 1.70 -1.16 -5.87
N LEU A 100 0.67 -0.33 -5.81
CA LEU A 100 -0.12 -0.05 -4.62
C LEU A 100 -1.17 -1.14 -4.47
N TYR A 101 -1.35 -1.64 -3.25
CA TYR A 101 -2.40 -2.57 -2.88
C TYR A 101 -3.22 -1.93 -1.77
N LEU A 102 -4.54 -1.87 -1.95
CA LEU A 102 -5.49 -1.32 -0.97
C LEU A 102 -6.50 -2.40 -0.61
N SER A 103 -6.55 -2.76 0.67
CA SER A 103 -7.41 -3.84 1.17
C SER A 103 -8.86 -3.63 0.75
N ALA A 104 -9.43 -4.60 0.05
CA ALA A 104 -10.81 -4.51 -0.41
C ALA A 104 -11.80 -4.40 0.76
N LYS A 105 -11.43 -4.90 1.95
CA LYS A 105 -12.24 -4.78 3.17
C LYS A 105 -12.32 -3.34 3.68
N VAL A 106 -11.23 -2.59 3.61
CA VAL A 106 -11.12 -1.23 4.17
C VAL A 106 -11.43 -0.16 3.13
N PHE A 107 -10.94 -0.34 1.91
CA PHE A 107 -10.96 0.70 0.87
C PHE A 107 -12.13 0.58 -0.11
N LYS A 108 -13.04 -0.40 0.04
CA LYS A 108 -14.20 -0.63 -0.86
C LYS A 108 -14.94 0.64 -1.27
N LYS A 109 -15.18 1.54 -0.30
CA LYS A 109 -15.96 2.77 -0.52
C LYS A 109 -15.32 3.74 -1.53
N PHE A 110 -14.00 3.64 -1.75
CA PHE A 110 -13.26 4.47 -2.71
C PHE A 110 -13.26 3.89 -4.13
N PHE A 111 -13.72 2.66 -4.30
CA PHE A 111 -13.75 1.93 -5.56
C PHE A 111 -15.18 1.44 -5.86
N PRO A 112 -16.18 2.36 -5.97
CA PRO A 112 -17.54 1.96 -6.27
C PRO A 112 -17.59 1.28 -7.64
N ASN A 113 -18.32 0.17 -7.73
CA ASN A 113 -18.50 -0.62 -8.97
C ASN A 113 -17.23 -1.23 -9.56
N ARG A 114 -16.13 -1.29 -8.81
CA ARG A 114 -14.91 -2.00 -9.21
C ARG A 114 -14.78 -3.27 -8.38
N SER A 115 -14.48 -4.38 -9.05
CA SER A 115 -14.05 -5.62 -8.38
C SER A 115 -12.56 -5.54 -8.03
N PRO A 116 -12.12 -6.14 -6.92
CA PRO A 116 -10.70 -6.18 -6.59
C PRO A 116 -9.86 -6.80 -7.71
N ASP A 117 -8.72 -6.19 -8.02
CA ASP A 117 -7.83 -6.61 -9.10
C ASP A 117 -6.96 -7.80 -8.70
N PHE A 118 -6.66 -7.92 -7.41
CA PHE A 118 -5.87 -9.01 -6.86
C PHE A 118 -6.67 -9.78 -5.82
N VAL A 119 -6.73 -11.10 -5.99
CA VAL A 119 -7.30 -12.05 -5.03
C VAL A 119 -6.18 -12.98 -4.61
N GLY A 120 -5.72 -12.85 -3.35
CA GLY A 120 -4.74 -13.76 -2.77
C GLY A 120 -5.27 -15.19 -2.72
N LYS A 121 -4.37 -16.16 -2.60
CA LYS A 121 -4.73 -17.59 -2.76
C LYS A 121 -5.65 -18.15 -1.66
N GLY A 122 -6.04 -17.36 -0.67
CA GLY A 122 -6.75 -17.84 0.51
C GLY A 122 -5.90 -18.84 1.31
N SER A 123 -6.16 -18.97 2.59
CA SER A 123 -5.69 -20.16 3.31
C SER A 123 -6.56 -21.32 2.80
N GLY A 124 -6.07 -22.05 1.79
CA GLY A 124 -6.62 -23.36 1.45
C GLY A 124 -6.51 -24.32 2.63
#